data_AF-A0A8W8NSC7-F1
#
_entry.id   AF-A0A8W8NSC7-F1
#
_cell.length_a   1.000
_cell.length_b   1.000
_cell.length_c   1.000
_cell.angle_alpha   90.00
_cell.angle_beta   90.00
_cell.angle_gamma   90.00
#
_symmetry.space_group_name_H-M   'P 1'
#
loop_
_entity.id
_entity.type
_entity.pdbx_description
1 polymer ?
#
loop_
_entity_poly.entity_id
_entity_poly.type
_entity_poly.pdbx_seq_one_letter_code
_entity_poly.pdbx_strand_id
1 'polypeptide(L)'
;MAVLIWLRFVFLFGFSHCYINLSRKPTTTVTQSSTYTGTIFHNASLATDGTNKTTERFCSHTDVNHTKAWFQVDLGGKYSIKSVKIFYRREGFHISAIFQKKTLNRFVSAGM
;
A
#
# COMPACT_ATOMS: atom_id res chain seq x y z
N MET A 1 -32.48 -36.31 -16.85
CA MET A 1 -31.58 -36.25 -15.67
C MET A 1 -30.19 -35.67 -15.95
N ALA A 2 -29.65 -35.76 -17.18
CA ALA A 2 -28.31 -35.24 -17.51
C ALA A 2 -28.21 -33.70 -17.63
N VAL A 3 -29.27 -32.99 -18.06
CA VAL A 3 -29.23 -31.53 -18.27
C VAL A 3 -29.11 -30.72 -16.97
N LEU A 4 -29.69 -31.24 -15.87
CA LEU A 4 -29.60 -30.62 -14.54
C LEU A 4 -28.20 -30.74 -13.91
N ILE A 5 -27.41 -31.73 -14.33
CA ILE A 5 -26.03 -31.95 -13.85
C ILE A 5 -25.08 -30.90 -14.45
N TRP A 6 -25.25 -30.55 -15.74
CA TRP A 6 -24.45 -29.52 -16.39
C TRP A 6 -24.71 -28.12 -15.83
N LEU A 7 -25.97 -27.79 -15.50
CA LEU A 7 -26.32 -26.50 -14.88
C LEU A 7 -25.70 -26.31 -13.49
N ARG A 8 -25.47 -27.40 -12.74
CA ARG A 8 -24.80 -27.34 -11.42
C ARG A 8 -23.28 -27.22 -11.52
N PHE A 9 -22.67 -27.70 -12.60
CA PHE A 9 -21.23 -27.55 -12.83
C PHE A 9 -20.82 -26.12 -13.17
N VAL A 10 -21.68 -25.36 -13.86
CA VAL A 10 -21.43 -23.94 -14.18
C VAL A 10 -21.47 -23.06 -12.93
N PHE A 11 -22.28 -23.42 -11.92
CA PHE A 11 -22.42 -22.66 -10.67
C PHE A 11 -21.30 -22.88 -9.63
N LEU A 12 -20.38 -23.82 -9.87
CA LEU A 12 -19.28 -24.14 -8.94
C LEU A 12 -17.98 -23.40 -9.26
N PHE A 13 -17.91 -22.62 -10.34
CA PHE A 13 -16.81 -21.67 -10.55
C PHE A 13 -17.01 -20.45 -9.64
N GLY A 14 -16.75 -20.65 -8.35
CA GLY A 14 -16.69 -19.57 -7.38
C GLY A 14 -15.70 -18.52 -7.86
N PHE A 15 -16.19 -17.31 -8.12
CA PHE A 15 -15.37 -16.15 -8.43
C PHE A 15 -14.43 -15.87 -7.25
N SER A 16 -13.21 -16.39 -7.33
CA SER A 16 -12.15 -16.09 -6.38
C SER A 16 -11.73 -14.64 -6.58
N HIS A 17 -12.20 -13.77 -5.68
CA HIS A 17 -11.85 -12.35 -5.71
C HIS A 17 -10.41 -12.17 -5.21
N CYS A 18 -9.44 -12.36 -6.10
CA CYS A 18 -8.04 -12.08 -5.81
C CYS A 18 -7.78 -10.59 -6.01
N TYR A 19 -7.24 -9.92 -4.98
CA TYR A 19 -6.78 -8.54 -5.07
C TYR A 19 -5.26 -8.54 -5.06
N ILE A 20 -4.65 -7.90 -6.06
CA ILE A 20 -3.20 -7.73 -6.14
C ILE A 20 -2.76 -6.47 -5.40
N ASN A 21 -1.59 -6.50 -4.76
CA ASN A 21 -0.99 -5.28 -4.23
C ASN A 21 -0.40 -4.45 -5.37
N LEU A 22 -1.11 -3.39 -5.76
CA LEU A 22 -0.71 -2.50 -6.85
C LEU A 22 0.58 -1.74 -6.54
N SER A 23 0.90 -1.46 -5.26
CA SER A 23 2.08 -0.68 -4.89
C SER A 23 3.40 -1.37 -5.23
N ARG A 24 3.37 -2.67 -5.53
CA ARG A 24 4.55 -3.49 -5.84
C ARG A 24 4.71 -3.76 -7.33
N LYS A 25 3.87 -3.17 -8.18
CA LYS A 25 4.01 -3.34 -9.62
C LYS A 25 5.28 -2.65 -10.12
N PRO A 26 5.95 -3.19 -11.15
CA PRO A 26 7.08 -2.53 -11.79
C PRO A 26 6.74 -1.15 -12.37
N THR A 27 5.47 -0.93 -12.72
CA THR A 27 4.96 0.35 -13.23
C THR A 27 4.76 1.38 -12.12
N THR A 28 4.83 0.98 -10.85
CA THR A 28 4.60 1.89 -9.73
C THR A 28 5.85 2.69 -9.44
N THR A 29 5.72 4.00 -9.44
CA THR A 29 6.76 4.93 -9.00
C THR A 29 6.32 5.61 -7.71
N VAL A 30 7.28 5.91 -6.85
CA VAL A 30 7.02 6.55 -5.55
C VAL A 30 7.93 7.74 -5.35
N THR A 31 7.35 8.82 -4.85
CA THR A 31 8.05 10.06 -4.57
C THR A 31 7.60 10.62 -3.23
N GLN A 32 8.48 11.39 -2.60
CA GLN A 32 8.20 12.06 -1.34
C GLN A 32 8.69 13.50 -1.43
N SER A 33 8.11 14.39 -0.62
CA SER A 33 8.39 15.83 -0.66
C SER A 33 9.86 16.20 -0.49
N SER A 34 10.58 15.37 0.26
CA SER A 34 11.98 15.57 0.67
C SER A 34 12.46 14.23 1.21
N THR A 35 13.76 13.96 1.18
CA THR A 35 14.34 12.76 1.77
C THR A 35 15.22 13.16 2.94
N TYR A 36 14.95 12.62 4.13
CA TYR A 36 15.86 12.82 5.26
C TYR A 36 17.18 12.12 4.97
N THR A 37 18.27 12.89 4.99
CA THR A 37 19.64 12.40 4.81
C THR A 37 20.31 12.26 6.18
N GLY A 38 20.26 11.05 6.73
CA GLY A 38 20.94 10.68 7.97
C GLY A 38 22.05 9.65 7.74
N THR A 39 22.35 8.86 8.76
CA THR A 39 23.24 7.70 8.66
C THR A 39 22.66 6.55 7.83
N ILE A 40 21.33 6.58 7.59
CA ILE A 40 20.57 5.58 6.84
C ILE A 40 19.86 6.29 5.69
N PHE A 41 19.71 5.61 4.55
CA PHE A 41 18.95 6.10 3.40
C PHE A 41 17.44 5.89 3.62
N HIS A 42 16.68 6.97 3.66
CA HIS A 42 15.22 6.96 3.89
C HIS A 42 14.41 7.18 2.61
N ASN A 43 14.76 6.45 1.55
CA ASN A 43 14.12 6.58 0.24
C ASN A 43 12.63 6.24 0.28
N ALA A 44 11.87 6.87 -0.61
CA ALA A 44 10.44 6.62 -0.77
C ALA A 44 10.13 5.15 -1.11
N SER A 45 11.05 4.44 -1.77
CA SER A 45 10.91 3.03 -2.16
C SER A 45 10.74 2.08 -0.98
N LEU A 46 11.20 2.45 0.21
CA LEU A 46 11.03 1.64 1.43
C LEU A 46 9.55 1.44 1.81
N ALA A 47 8.66 2.35 1.42
CA ALA A 47 7.23 2.20 1.70
C ALA A 47 6.54 1.15 0.81
N THR A 48 7.18 0.71 -0.27
CA THR A 48 6.61 -0.22 -1.27
C THR A 48 7.47 -1.44 -1.55
N ASP A 49 8.54 -1.67 -0.78
CA ASP A 49 9.49 -2.78 -0.95
C ASP A 49 8.90 -4.18 -0.61
N GLY A 50 7.75 -4.21 0.08
CA GLY A 50 7.07 -5.42 0.52
C GLY A 50 7.44 -5.89 1.93
N THR A 51 8.23 -5.12 2.68
CA THR A 51 8.48 -5.34 4.09
C THR A 51 7.34 -4.79 4.95
N ASN A 52 6.99 -5.52 6.01
CA ASN A 52 6.03 -5.03 7.02
C ASN A 52 6.76 -4.59 8.32
N LYS A 53 8.09 -4.54 8.30
CA LYS A 53 8.88 -4.06 9.43
C LYS A 53 8.71 -2.55 9.55
N THR A 54 8.52 -2.06 10.77
CA THR A 54 8.17 -0.67 11.04
C THR A 54 9.27 0.10 11.77
N THR A 55 10.46 -0.48 11.93
CA THR A 55 11.60 0.27 12.51
C THR A 55 12.16 1.23 11.48
N GLU A 56 12.80 2.31 11.94
CA GLU A 56 13.37 3.41 11.14
C GLU A 56 13.95 3.00 9.78
N ARG A 57 14.83 1.99 9.77
CA ARG A 57 15.56 1.53 8.58
C ARG A 57 14.69 0.93 7.47
N PHE A 58 13.44 0.60 7.78
CA PHE A 58 12.47 0.00 6.85
C PHE A 58 11.34 0.98 6.50
N CYS A 59 11.47 2.25 6.85
CA CYS A 59 10.44 3.27 6.62
C CYS A 59 11.01 4.41 5.78
N SER A 60 10.17 4.98 4.91
CA SER A 60 10.46 6.26 4.27
C SER A 60 10.41 7.40 5.30
N HIS A 61 11.21 8.43 5.09
CA HIS A 61 11.32 9.56 6.01
C HIS A 61 11.56 10.85 5.25
N THR A 62 10.67 11.82 5.44
CA THR A 62 10.82 13.18 4.92
C THR A 62 11.73 14.01 5.81
N ASP A 63 12.35 15.05 5.29
CA ASP A 63 13.23 15.91 6.07
C ASP A 63 12.46 16.58 7.23
N VAL A 64 13.17 16.87 8.32
CA VAL A 64 12.64 17.49 9.53
C VAL A 64 12.38 18.99 9.36
N ASN A 65 13.04 19.63 8.38
CA ASN A 65 12.97 21.08 8.17
C ASN A 65 11.77 21.53 7.31
N HIS A 66 10.83 20.65 7.01
CA HIS A 66 9.68 20.94 6.15
C HIS A 66 8.37 20.92 6.96
N THR A 67 7.62 22.02 6.93
CA THR A 67 6.35 22.17 7.69
C THR A 67 5.19 21.37 7.09
N LYS A 68 5.32 20.93 5.82
CA LYS A 68 4.36 20.07 5.14
C LYS A 68 5.12 18.96 4.40
N ALA A 69 4.81 17.72 4.76
CA ALA A 69 5.36 16.52 4.13
C ALA A 69 4.29 15.83 3.29
N TRP A 70 4.69 15.27 2.14
CA TRP A 70 3.81 14.45 1.31
C TRP A 70 4.54 13.21 0.78
N PHE A 71 3.74 12.19 0.50
CA PHE A 71 4.17 10.94 -0.11
C PHE A 71 3.19 10.59 -1.23
N GLN A 72 3.71 10.34 -2.43
CA GLN A 72 2.92 10.08 -3.62
C GLN A 72 3.29 8.71 -4.21
N VAL A 73 2.26 7.97 -4.60
CA VAL A 73 2.37 6.71 -5.33
C VAL A 73 1.68 6.90 -6.67
N ASP A 74 2.45 6.81 -7.76
CA ASP A 74 1.91 6.72 -9.10
C ASP A 74 1.93 5.25 -9.54
N LEU A 75 0.76 4.68 -9.83
CA LEU A 75 0.62 3.28 -10.22
C LEU A 75 0.95 3.01 -11.69
N GLY A 76 1.20 4.07 -12.48
CA GLY A 76 1.44 4.01 -13.93
C GLY A 76 0.18 3.75 -14.76
N GLY A 77 -1.00 3.90 -14.16
CA GLY A 77 -2.28 3.64 -14.82
C GLY A 77 -3.48 3.78 -13.88
N LYS A 78 -4.68 3.74 -14.45
CA LYS A 78 -5.93 3.82 -13.69
C LYS A 78 -6.31 2.43 -13.15
N TYR A 79 -6.63 2.36 -11.85
CA TYR A 79 -7.03 1.12 -11.19
C TYR A 79 -8.23 1.35 -10.27
N SER A 80 -9.08 0.32 -10.15
CA SER A 80 -10.08 0.27 -9.08
C SER A 80 -9.41 -0.24 -7.81
N ILE A 81 -9.25 0.66 -6.82
CA ILE A 81 -8.57 0.36 -5.57
C ILE A 81 -9.60 -0.08 -4.54
N LYS A 82 -9.52 -1.35 -4.10
CA LYS A 82 -10.39 -1.84 -3.01
C LYS A 82 -10.01 -1.25 -1.65
N SER A 83 -8.72 -1.21 -1.36
CA SER A 83 -8.22 -0.83 -0.03
C SER A 83 -6.80 -0.32 -0.09
N VAL A 84 -6.48 0.67 0.74
CA VAL A 84 -5.11 1.08 1.02
C VAL A 84 -4.73 0.65 2.44
N LYS A 85 -3.49 0.22 2.65
CA LYS A 85 -2.96 -0.16 3.96
C LYS A 85 -1.70 0.64 4.22
N ILE A 86 -1.71 1.41 5.30
CA ILE A 86 -0.58 2.23 5.74
C ILE A 86 -0.01 1.61 7.01
N PHE A 87 1.31 1.48 7.07
CA PHE A 87 2.04 1.06 8.25
C PHE A 87 2.81 2.25 8.80
N TYR A 88 2.62 2.56 10.08
CA TYR A 88 3.32 3.64 10.75
C TYR A 88 4.62 3.14 11.38
N ARG A 89 5.65 3.99 11.40
CA ARG A 89 6.92 3.74 12.09
C ARG A 89 6.65 3.42 13.57
N ARG A 90 7.27 2.36 14.09
CA ARG A 90 7.24 1.96 15.50
C ARG A 90 8.62 1.45 15.91
N GLU A 91 9.14 1.99 16.99
CA GLU A 91 10.39 1.58 17.62
C GLU A 91 10.09 0.79 18.90
N GLY A 92 10.75 -0.36 19.08
CA GLY A 92 10.67 -1.14 20.33
C GLY A 92 9.28 -1.68 20.71
N PHE A 93 9.23 -2.45 21.81
CA PHE A 93 8.04 -3.16 22.28
C PHE A 93 7.22 -2.27 23.22
N HIS A 94 6.29 -1.48 22.68
CA HIS A 94 5.22 -0.89 23.49
C HIS A 94 4.01 -1.83 23.51
N ILE A 95 3.75 -2.41 24.69
CA ILE A 95 2.52 -3.16 24.98
C ILE A 95 1.36 -2.15 24.98
N SER A 96 0.34 -2.48 24.19
CA SER A 96 -1.00 -1.87 24.14
C SER A 96 -1.10 -0.37 23.79
N ALA A 97 -1.44 -0.10 22.54
CA ALA A 97 -2.70 0.57 22.23
C ALA A 97 -3.10 0.28 20.77
N ILE A 98 -4.37 -0.01 20.58
CA ILE A 98 -5.06 -0.36 19.35
C ILE A 98 -4.98 0.85 18.38
N PHE A 99 -5.27 0.67 17.08
CA PHE A 99 -5.52 1.68 16.02
C PHE A 99 -4.29 2.08 15.13
N GLN A 100 -4.32 2.11 13.78
CA GLN A 100 -5.34 1.80 12.76
C GLN A 100 -4.71 1.35 11.44
N LYS A 101 -5.17 0.22 10.89
CA LYS A 101 -5.23 0.04 9.44
C LYS A 101 -6.26 1.05 8.92
N LYS A 102 -5.86 2.25 8.51
CA LYS A 102 -6.79 3.15 7.83
C LYS A 102 -6.95 2.68 6.39
N THR A 103 -8.00 1.91 6.13
CA THR A 103 -8.40 1.60 4.76
C THR A 103 -9.07 2.82 4.17
N LEU A 104 -8.32 3.57 3.35
CA LEU A 104 -8.86 4.65 2.54
C LEU A 104 -9.62 4.04 1.36
N ASN A 105 -10.95 4.22 1.35
CA ASN A 105 -11.86 3.70 0.31
C ASN A 105 -12.03 4.67 -0.89
N ARG A 106 -11.29 5.79 -0.92
CA ARG A 106 -11.39 6.78 -1.99
C ARG A 106 -10.07 7.54 -2.13
N PHE A 107 -9.37 7.31 -3.22
CA PHE A 107 -8.32 8.22 -3.71
C PHE A 107 -8.89 8.95 -4.91
N VAL A 108 -9.04 10.26 -4.82
CA VAL A 108 -9.26 11.10 -5.99
C VAL A 108 -7.88 11.34 -6.57
N SER A 109 -7.60 10.75 -7.73
CA SER A 109 -6.46 11.14 -8.55
C SER A 109 -6.74 12.57 -9.02
N ALA A 110 -6.03 13.54 -8.44
CA ALA A 110 -5.90 14.86 -9.03
C ALA A 110 -4.88 14.71 -10.17
N GLY A 111 -5.38 14.39 -11.36
CA GLY A 111 -4.65 14.57 -12.59
C GLY A 111 -5.00 15.93 -13.18
N MET A 112 -3.97 16.70 -13.51
CA MET A 112 -4.00 17.70 -14.55
C MET A 112 -2.65 17.65 -15.26
#